data_AF-A0A1C5LKC3-F1
#
_entry.id   AF-A0A1C5LKC3-F1
#
_cell.length_a   1.000
_cell.length_b   1.000
_cell.length_c   1.000
_cell.angle_alpha   90.00
_cell.angle_beta   90.00
_cell.angle_gamma   90.00
#
_symmetry.space_group_name_H-M   'P 1'
#
loop_
_entity.id
_entity.type
_entity.pdbx_description
1 polymer ?
#
loop_
_entity_poly.entity_id
_entity_poly.type
_entity_poly.pdbx_seq_one_letter_code
_entity_poly.pdbx_strand_id
1 'polypeptide(L)'
;MINAKRLFIIVFTCLLSLSINNVYAQNHGSLTIHCHYLDVHNHIFNISQDHIALIKIADYDGNNYHVLEKYSKLVTINKDMSASEQNGVTTKLMDYIKKNNIDYDEELITNQRGEATFRDLDYGIYIIYEHNESEFAYKMEPFIISIPLLEKEDDGSYEKDYDVDVEPKYSRMRPGIDEEPDDKIPSNDENFKKEKNFSQTSNYKDNQKLKTGDYYNPEYWLLLMIMSIIIFIMFNRENIRH
;
A
#
# COMPACT_ATOMS: atom_id res chain seq x y z
N MET A 1 52.38 26.61 -9.91
CA MET A 1 51.73 26.15 -11.15
C MET A 1 51.48 24.66 -11.04
N ILE A 2 50.22 24.23 -10.95
CA ILE A 2 49.87 22.80 -10.99
C ILE A 2 49.95 22.36 -12.45
N ASN A 3 50.80 21.38 -12.75
CA ASN A 3 50.94 20.79 -14.08
C ASN A 3 49.59 20.20 -14.54
N ALA A 4 49.20 20.40 -15.80
CA ALA A 4 47.97 19.88 -16.41
C ALA A 4 47.76 18.37 -16.14
N LYS A 5 48.83 17.57 -16.10
CA LYS A 5 48.80 16.15 -15.74
C LYS A 5 48.36 15.89 -14.29
N ARG A 6 48.77 16.74 -13.35
CA ARG A 6 48.36 16.66 -11.94
C ARG A 6 46.92 17.14 -11.75
N LEU A 7 46.49 18.14 -12.50
CA LEU A 7 45.10 18.58 -12.51
C LEU A 7 44.17 17.49 -13.05
N PHE A 8 44.56 16.79 -14.11
CA PHE A 8 43.81 15.68 -14.68
C PHE A 8 43.65 14.52 -13.68
N ILE A 9 44.72 14.14 -12.98
CA ILE A 9 44.66 13.09 -11.96
C ILE A 9 43.70 13.47 -10.84
N ILE A 10 43.72 14.71 -10.36
CA ILE A 10 42.84 15.20 -9.29
C ILE A 10 41.37 15.19 -9.74
N VAL A 11 41.07 15.65 -10.95
CA VAL A 11 39.70 15.65 -11.48
C VAL A 11 39.19 14.21 -11.69
N PHE A 12 40.04 13.31 -12.19
CA PHE A 12 39.67 11.91 -12.43
C PHE A 12 39.47 11.13 -11.12
N THR A 13 40.30 11.38 -10.08
CA THR A 13 40.06 10.81 -8.75
C THR A 13 38.83 11.40 -8.07
N CYS A 14 38.54 12.69 -8.23
CA CYS A 14 37.30 13.31 -7.75
C CYS A 14 36.05 12.69 -8.41
N LEU A 15 36.11 12.41 -9.71
CA LEU A 15 35.01 11.77 -10.45
C LEU A 15 34.80 10.30 -10.05
N LEU A 16 35.88 9.54 -9.75
CA LEU A 16 35.76 8.19 -9.20
C LEU A 16 35.28 8.16 -7.75
N SER A 17 35.51 9.23 -6.98
CA SER A 17 35.06 9.37 -5.58
C SER A 17 33.63 9.89 -5.43
N LEU A 18 32.95 10.21 -6.53
CA LEU A 18 31.49 10.33 -6.52
C LEU A 18 30.94 8.93 -6.36
N SER A 19 30.80 8.55 -5.09
CA SER A 19 30.24 7.31 -4.60
C SER A 19 29.06 6.85 -5.45
N ILE A 20 29.07 5.57 -5.81
CA ILE A 20 27.87 4.86 -6.22
C ILE A 20 26.90 4.99 -5.05
N ASN A 21 26.03 5.99 -5.09
CA ASN A 21 24.83 5.98 -4.26
C ASN A 21 24.06 4.77 -4.78
N ASN A 22 24.15 3.64 -4.07
CA ASN A 22 23.15 2.60 -4.23
C ASN A 22 21.82 3.29 -3.91
N VAL A 23 21.05 3.61 -4.94
CA VAL A 23 19.67 4.03 -4.79
C VAL A 23 18.95 2.79 -4.31
N TYR A 24 18.91 2.62 -3.00
CA TYR A 24 18.05 1.63 -2.38
C TYR A 24 16.64 2.18 -2.55
N ALA A 25 15.89 1.65 -3.53
CA ALA A 25 14.46 1.87 -3.58
C ALA A 25 13.90 1.36 -2.26
N GLN A 26 13.50 2.28 -1.38
CA GLN A 26 12.84 1.95 -0.14
C GLN A 26 11.46 1.39 -0.53
N ASN A 27 11.32 0.07 -0.39
CA ASN A 27 10.17 -0.71 -0.82
C ASN A 27 8.98 -0.50 0.13
N HIS A 28 8.35 0.67 0.01
CA HIS A 28 7.16 0.99 0.79
C HIS A 28 5.98 1.34 -0.11
N GLY A 29 4.78 1.06 0.39
CA GLY A 29 3.52 1.48 -0.21
C GLY A 29 2.69 2.31 0.76
N SER A 30 1.51 2.69 0.31
CA SER A 30 0.51 3.38 1.12
C SER A 30 -0.82 2.65 1.07
N LEU A 31 -1.64 2.85 2.10
CA LEU A 31 -3.00 2.34 2.19
C LEU A 31 -3.93 3.46 2.61
N THR A 32 -4.88 3.82 1.76
CA THR A 32 -5.97 4.75 2.07
C THR A 32 -7.28 3.98 2.20
N ILE A 33 -7.93 4.15 3.35
CA ILE A 33 -9.21 3.53 3.67
C ILE A 33 -10.29 4.60 3.63
N HIS A 34 -11.36 4.32 2.89
CA HIS A 34 -12.51 5.21 2.69
C HIS A 34 -13.73 4.73 3.48
N CYS A 35 -13.86 5.21 4.71
CA CYS A 35 -14.91 4.83 5.65
C CYS A 35 -16.20 5.60 5.39
N HIS A 36 -17.21 4.90 4.86
CA HIS A 36 -18.54 5.46 4.64
C HIS A 36 -19.63 4.37 4.75
N TYR A 37 -20.88 4.78 4.98
CA TYR A 37 -22.03 3.89 4.93
C TYR A 37 -23.12 4.42 4.00
N LEU A 38 -23.95 3.51 3.51
CA LEU A 38 -25.16 3.82 2.77
C LEU A 38 -26.38 3.84 3.71
N ASP A 39 -27.18 4.89 3.64
CA ASP A 39 -28.48 4.93 4.31
C ASP A 39 -29.52 4.05 3.58
N VAL A 40 -30.75 4.03 4.09
CA VAL A 40 -31.86 3.27 3.48
C VAL A 40 -32.29 3.80 2.10
N HIS A 41 -31.77 4.96 1.69
CA HIS A 41 -32.03 5.62 0.41
C HIS A 41 -30.79 5.64 -0.50
N ASN A 42 -29.75 4.86 -0.17
CA ASN A 42 -28.47 4.78 -0.88
C ASN A 42 -27.69 6.10 -0.93
N HIS A 43 -27.88 6.99 0.04
CA HIS A 43 -26.99 8.14 0.21
C HIS A 43 -25.73 7.74 0.98
N ILE A 44 -24.59 8.24 0.52
CA ILE A 44 -23.29 8.04 1.14
C ILE A 44 -23.12 9.00 2.32
N PHE A 45 -22.75 8.45 3.48
CA PHE A 45 -22.36 9.19 4.66
C PHE A 45 -20.96 8.78 5.11
N ASN A 46 -20.06 9.74 5.18
CA ASN A 46 -18.68 9.52 5.62
C ASN A 46 -18.63 9.31 7.13
N ILE A 47 -17.82 8.37 7.58
CA ILE A 47 -17.62 8.05 9.00
C ILE A 47 -16.34 8.74 9.44
N SER A 48 -16.46 9.90 10.08
CA SER A 48 -15.35 10.64 10.67
C SER A 48 -15.12 10.28 12.13
N GLN A 49 -13.89 10.47 12.63
CA GLN A 49 -13.49 10.19 14.02
C GLN A 49 -13.52 8.71 14.40
N ASP A 50 -13.51 7.81 13.41
CA ASP A 50 -13.40 6.38 13.63
C ASP A 50 -11.92 5.99 13.78
N HIS A 51 -11.65 5.02 14.65
CA HIS A 51 -10.31 4.60 15.00
C HIS A 51 -9.96 3.33 14.21
N ILE A 52 -9.06 3.48 13.25
CA ILE A 52 -8.66 2.39 12.36
C ILE A 52 -7.27 1.92 12.75
N ALA A 53 -7.17 0.65 13.14
CA ALA A 53 -5.91 0.02 13.49
C ALA A 53 -5.44 -0.94 12.41
N LEU A 54 -4.12 -1.08 12.34
CA LEU A 54 -3.41 -1.92 11.40
C LEU A 54 -2.35 -2.76 12.13
N ILE A 55 -2.25 -4.04 11.76
CA ILE A 55 -1.20 -4.95 12.21
C ILE A 55 -0.63 -5.70 11.01
N LYS A 56 0.70 -5.75 10.89
CA LYS A 56 1.43 -6.56 9.90
C LYS A 56 1.37 -8.04 10.28
N ILE A 57 0.98 -8.89 9.33
CA ILE A 57 0.79 -10.32 9.52
C ILE A 57 1.82 -11.15 8.75
N ALA A 58 2.27 -10.68 7.60
CA ALA A 58 3.25 -11.36 6.77
C ALA A 58 4.15 -10.37 6.03
N ASP A 59 5.40 -10.76 5.78
CA ASP A 59 6.30 -10.04 4.88
C ASP A 59 6.09 -10.51 3.43
N TYR A 60 6.39 -9.65 2.46
CA TYR A 60 6.40 -9.99 1.04
C TYR A 60 7.79 -9.79 0.43
N ASP A 61 8.39 -10.85 -0.08
CA ASP A 61 9.76 -10.83 -0.67
C ASP A 61 9.77 -10.53 -2.19
N GLY A 62 8.61 -10.20 -2.77
CA GLY A 62 8.43 -10.05 -4.21
C GLY A 62 7.91 -11.32 -4.91
N ASN A 63 7.93 -12.47 -4.23
CA ASN A 63 7.49 -13.75 -4.79
C ASN A 63 6.50 -14.50 -3.90
N ASN A 64 6.68 -14.52 -2.59
CA ASN A 64 5.79 -15.20 -1.64
C ASN A 64 5.54 -14.36 -0.39
N TYR A 65 4.47 -14.71 0.32
CA TYR A 65 4.19 -14.18 1.65
C TYR A 65 4.83 -15.08 2.71
N HIS A 66 5.53 -14.45 3.65
CA HIS A 66 6.14 -15.11 4.81
C HIS A 66 5.42 -14.64 6.06
N VAL A 67 4.48 -15.47 6.56
CA VAL A 67 3.72 -15.17 7.77
C VAL A 67 4.69 -15.00 8.94
N LEU A 68 4.55 -13.90 9.68
CA LEU A 68 5.40 -13.63 10.85
C LEU A 68 5.27 -14.77 11.86
N GLU A 69 6.38 -15.11 12.55
CA GLU A 69 6.46 -16.28 13.42
C GLU A 69 5.30 -16.36 14.43
N LYS A 70 4.91 -15.20 14.98
CA LYS A 70 3.79 -15.01 15.91
C LYS A 70 2.45 -15.56 15.38
N TYR A 71 2.19 -15.47 14.08
CA TYR A 71 0.93 -15.86 13.44
C TYR A 71 1.06 -17.15 12.60
N SER A 72 2.29 -17.63 12.37
CA SER A 72 2.60 -18.77 11.49
C SER A 72 1.91 -20.09 11.88
N LYS A 73 1.62 -20.30 13.16
CA LYS A 73 0.90 -21.48 13.67
C LYS A 73 -0.63 -21.36 13.57
N LEU A 74 -1.13 -20.16 13.31
CA LEU A 74 -2.57 -19.85 13.32
C LEU A 74 -3.15 -19.86 11.90
N VAL A 75 -2.44 -19.28 10.95
CA VAL A 75 -2.91 -19.05 9.59
C VAL A 75 -1.85 -19.37 8.54
N THR A 76 -2.32 -19.72 7.35
CA THR A 76 -1.52 -19.80 6.13
C THR A 76 -2.06 -18.77 5.16
N ILE A 77 -1.18 -18.03 4.49
CA ILE A 77 -1.55 -16.98 3.54
C ILE A 77 -0.95 -17.29 2.17
N ASN A 78 -1.78 -17.24 1.14
CA ASN A 78 -1.40 -17.42 -0.27
C ASN A 78 -1.90 -16.24 -1.10
N LYS A 79 -1.27 -15.99 -2.26
CA LYS A 79 -1.66 -14.90 -3.18
C LYS A 79 -3.06 -15.07 -3.78
N ASP A 80 -3.45 -16.30 -4.08
CA ASP A 80 -4.69 -16.62 -4.80
C ASP A 80 -5.83 -17.06 -3.86
N MET A 81 -5.87 -16.54 -2.62
CA MET A 81 -6.96 -16.85 -1.69
C MET A 81 -8.28 -16.25 -2.18
N SER A 82 -9.32 -17.08 -2.22
CA SER A 82 -10.69 -16.62 -2.42
C SER A 82 -11.16 -15.71 -1.29
N ALA A 83 -12.19 -14.91 -1.52
CA ALA A 83 -12.79 -14.06 -0.48
C ALA A 83 -13.22 -14.86 0.76
N SER A 84 -13.70 -16.09 0.58
CA SER A 84 -14.07 -16.98 1.70
C SER A 84 -12.86 -17.40 2.54
N GLU A 85 -11.73 -17.72 1.88
CA GLU A 85 -10.48 -18.07 2.57
C GLU A 85 -9.89 -16.86 3.29
N GLN A 86 -9.90 -15.68 2.65
CA GLN A 86 -9.49 -14.42 3.27
C GLN A 86 -10.31 -14.15 4.54
N ASN A 87 -11.64 -14.26 4.46
CA ASN A 87 -12.52 -14.10 5.63
C ASN A 87 -12.19 -15.12 6.74
N GLY A 88 -11.95 -16.38 6.39
CA GLY A 88 -11.56 -17.41 7.35
C GLY A 88 -10.23 -17.12 8.05
N VAL A 89 -9.26 -16.54 7.33
CA VAL A 89 -7.98 -16.07 7.89
C VAL A 89 -8.20 -14.87 8.81
N THR A 90 -8.95 -13.86 8.35
CA THR A 90 -9.24 -12.65 9.12
C THR A 90 -9.94 -12.96 10.44
N THR A 91 -10.95 -13.81 10.45
CA THR A 91 -11.68 -14.19 11.68
C THR A 91 -10.74 -14.82 12.70
N LYS A 92 -9.89 -15.78 12.28
CA LYS A 92 -8.91 -16.42 13.17
C LYS A 92 -7.91 -15.41 13.75
N LEU A 93 -7.43 -14.49 12.92
CA LEU A 93 -6.51 -13.43 13.34
C LEU A 93 -7.19 -12.50 14.35
N MET A 94 -8.41 -12.05 14.08
CA MET A 94 -9.14 -11.14 14.96
C MET A 94 -9.44 -11.80 16.32
N ASP A 95 -9.84 -13.07 16.33
CA ASP A 95 -10.05 -13.84 17.56
C ASP A 95 -8.77 -13.94 18.38
N TYR A 96 -7.64 -14.21 17.70
CA TYR A 96 -6.33 -14.28 18.35
C TYR A 96 -5.89 -12.92 18.90
N ILE A 97 -6.05 -11.84 18.14
CA ILE A 97 -5.70 -10.47 18.53
C ILE A 97 -6.47 -10.07 19.78
N LYS A 98 -7.80 -10.25 19.77
CA LYS A 98 -8.68 -9.94 20.91
C LYS A 98 -8.36 -10.80 22.13
N LYS A 99 -8.25 -12.13 21.95
CA LYS A 99 -8.01 -13.06 23.05
C LYS A 99 -6.69 -12.81 23.77
N ASN A 100 -5.67 -12.38 23.04
CA ASN A 100 -4.33 -12.18 23.58
C ASN A 100 -3.99 -10.70 23.83
N ASN A 101 -4.94 -9.78 23.66
CA ASN A 101 -4.73 -8.33 23.78
C ASN A 101 -3.50 -7.87 22.98
N ILE A 102 -3.42 -8.30 21.72
CA ILE A 102 -2.33 -7.90 20.84
C ILE A 102 -2.48 -6.41 20.50
N ASP A 103 -1.41 -5.65 20.72
CA ASP A 103 -1.35 -4.24 20.36
C ASP A 103 -1.26 -4.05 18.84
N TYR A 104 -1.69 -2.89 18.37
CA TYR A 104 -1.60 -2.51 16.96
C TYR A 104 -0.22 -1.97 16.61
N ASP A 105 0.15 -2.05 15.32
CA ASP A 105 1.41 -1.45 14.85
C ASP A 105 1.22 0.05 14.60
N GLU A 106 0.06 0.43 14.04
CA GLU A 106 -0.33 1.82 13.82
C GLU A 106 -1.86 1.98 13.96
N GLU A 107 -2.28 3.15 14.43
CA GLU A 107 -3.69 3.56 14.53
C GLU A 107 -3.86 4.97 13.97
N LEU A 108 -4.89 5.17 13.16
CA LEU A 108 -5.26 6.46 12.59
C LEU A 108 -6.73 6.74 12.86
N ILE A 109 -7.05 8.04 12.97
CA ILE A 109 -8.42 8.51 13.14
C ILE A 109 -8.93 9.06 11.81
N THR A 110 -10.11 8.62 11.36
CA THR A 110 -10.67 9.07 10.09
C THR A 110 -10.97 10.57 10.09
N ASN A 111 -10.65 11.23 8.98
CA ASN A 111 -10.88 12.65 8.80
C ASN A 111 -12.37 12.97 8.49
N GLN A 112 -12.69 14.24 8.22
CA GLN A 112 -14.06 14.67 7.90
C GLN A 112 -14.63 14.09 6.58
N ARG A 113 -13.76 13.53 5.73
CA ARG A 113 -14.13 12.80 4.51
C ARG A 113 -14.26 11.29 4.74
N GLY A 114 -14.02 10.82 5.96
CA GLY A 114 -14.01 9.39 6.28
C GLY A 114 -12.73 8.69 5.87
N GLU A 115 -11.64 9.42 5.59
CA GLU A 115 -10.40 8.82 5.09
C GLU A 115 -9.39 8.60 6.22
N ALA A 116 -8.69 7.46 6.19
CA ALA A 116 -7.48 7.19 6.96
C ALA A 116 -6.38 6.67 6.03
N THR A 117 -5.20 7.29 6.04
CA THR A 117 -4.08 6.93 5.15
C THR A 117 -2.83 6.54 5.93
N PHE A 118 -2.50 5.25 5.89
CA PHE A 118 -1.23 4.70 6.36
C PHE A 118 -0.16 4.90 5.28
N ARG A 119 1.02 5.36 5.67
CA ARG A 119 2.13 5.67 4.75
C ARG A 119 3.36 4.87 5.12
N ASP A 120 4.27 4.75 4.16
CA ASP A 120 5.58 4.11 4.36
C ASP A 120 5.45 2.66 4.87
N LEU A 121 4.41 1.94 4.41
CA LEU A 121 4.17 0.55 4.79
C LEU A 121 5.12 -0.38 4.06
N ASP A 122 5.83 -1.24 4.80
CA ASP A 122 6.59 -2.35 4.22
C ASP A 122 5.69 -3.25 3.35
N TYR A 123 6.28 -3.92 2.36
CA TYR A 123 5.51 -4.92 1.62
C TYR A 123 5.15 -6.13 2.49
N GLY A 124 3.89 -6.54 2.40
CA GLY A 124 3.36 -7.56 3.27
C GLY A 124 1.84 -7.68 3.23
N ILE A 125 1.31 -8.45 4.18
CA ILE A 125 -0.12 -8.57 4.46
C ILE A 125 -0.41 -7.89 5.78
N TYR A 126 -1.46 -7.09 5.80
CA TYR A 126 -1.92 -6.36 6.97
C TYR A 126 -3.35 -6.79 7.31
N ILE A 127 -3.68 -6.88 8.59
CA ILE A 127 -5.06 -6.93 9.06
C ILE A 127 -5.48 -5.52 9.50
N ILE A 128 -6.66 -5.12 9.08
CA ILE A 128 -7.27 -3.83 9.36
C ILE A 128 -8.55 -4.06 10.14
N TYR A 129 -8.75 -3.29 11.19
CA TYR A 129 -9.93 -3.37 12.04
C TYR A 129 -10.23 -2.05 12.76
N GLU A 130 -11.47 -1.92 13.23
CA GLU A 130 -11.92 -0.81 14.05
C GLU A 130 -11.42 -1.01 15.50
N HIS A 131 -10.55 -0.12 15.96
CA HIS A 131 -9.96 -0.18 17.30
C HIS A 131 -10.71 0.77 18.22
N ASN A 132 -11.56 0.20 19.08
CA ASN A 132 -12.68 0.83 19.80
C ASN A 132 -13.97 0.71 18.98
N GLU A 133 -14.93 -0.04 19.51
CA GLU A 133 -16.25 -0.12 18.88
C GLU A 133 -16.88 1.27 18.92
N SER A 134 -17.13 1.81 17.74
CA SER A 134 -17.81 3.06 17.59
C SER A 134 -19.22 2.98 18.19
N GLU A 135 -19.67 4.07 18.81
CA GLU A 135 -21.07 4.20 19.25
C GLU A 135 -22.05 4.30 18.07
N PHE A 136 -21.54 4.34 16.83
CA PHE A 136 -22.37 4.35 15.64
C PHE A 136 -23.10 3.02 15.44
N ALA A 137 -24.28 3.10 14.81
CA ALA A 137 -25.07 1.93 14.43
C ALA A 137 -24.41 1.11 13.29
N TYR A 138 -23.14 1.32 12.99
CA TYR A 138 -22.41 0.70 11.89
C TYR A 138 -21.04 0.26 12.38
N LYS A 139 -20.67 -0.98 12.05
CA LYS A 139 -19.40 -1.59 12.42
C LYS A 139 -18.62 -1.98 11.18
N MET A 140 -17.35 -1.65 11.12
CA MET A 140 -16.46 -2.12 10.07
C MET A 140 -16.21 -3.62 10.24
N GLU A 141 -16.43 -4.41 9.20
CA GLU A 141 -15.96 -5.79 9.16
C GLU A 141 -14.42 -5.78 9.02
N PRO A 142 -13.67 -6.46 9.90
CA PRO A 142 -12.23 -6.55 9.75
C PRO A 142 -11.89 -7.27 8.44
N PHE A 143 -10.74 -6.93 7.86
CA PHE A 143 -10.27 -7.54 6.61
C PHE A 143 -8.74 -7.58 6.55
N ILE A 144 -8.21 -8.38 5.63
CA ILE A 144 -6.78 -8.39 5.32
C ILE A 144 -6.55 -7.78 3.94
N ILE A 145 -5.41 -7.13 3.76
CA ILE A 145 -5.00 -6.55 2.47
C ILE A 145 -3.50 -6.71 2.27
N SER A 146 -3.06 -6.82 1.02
CA SER A 146 -1.64 -6.83 0.68
C SER A 146 -1.15 -5.44 0.28
N ILE A 147 0.08 -5.12 0.66
CA ILE A 147 0.84 -3.98 0.14
C ILE A 147 2.10 -4.55 -0.53
N PRO A 148 2.35 -4.31 -1.83
CA PRO A 148 1.38 -3.78 -2.80
C PRO A 148 0.16 -4.70 -2.93
N LEU A 149 -0.95 -4.15 -3.43
CA LEU A 149 -2.09 -4.96 -3.87
C LEU A 149 -1.66 -5.72 -5.14
N LEU A 150 -1.89 -7.03 -5.16
CA LEU A 150 -1.53 -7.90 -6.28
C LEU A 150 -2.78 -8.25 -7.08
N GLU A 151 -2.86 -7.77 -8.32
CA GLU A 151 -3.93 -8.11 -9.26
C GLU A 151 -3.42 -9.11 -10.29
N LYS A 152 -4.12 -10.24 -10.42
CA LYS A 152 -3.68 -11.32 -11.31
C LYS A 152 -4.12 -11.04 -12.74
N GLU A 153 -3.15 -11.00 -13.63
CA GLU A 153 -3.35 -10.81 -15.06
C GLU A 153 -3.74 -12.12 -15.77
N ASP A 154 -4.29 -11.99 -16.98
CA ASP A 154 -4.67 -13.13 -17.83
C ASP A 154 -3.47 -14.05 -18.16
N ASP A 155 -2.25 -13.51 -18.19
CA ASP A 155 -1.01 -14.25 -18.43
C ASP A 155 -0.45 -14.95 -17.17
N GLY A 156 -1.12 -14.78 -16.03
CA GLY A 156 -0.74 -15.32 -14.73
C GLY A 156 0.32 -14.51 -13.99
N SER A 157 0.76 -13.38 -14.53
CA SER A 157 1.57 -12.41 -13.81
C SER A 157 0.71 -11.59 -12.83
N TYR A 158 1.36 -10.75 -12.02
CA TYR A 158 0.67 -9.86 -11.09
C TYR A 158 1.03 -8.41 -11.39
N GLU A 159 0.03 -7.58 -11.65
CA GLU A 159 0.14 -6.12 -11.53
C GLU A 159 0.23 -5.75 -10.04
N LYS A 160 1.02 -4.72 -9.74
CA LYS A 160 1.29 -4.26 -8.37
C LYS A 160 0.82 -2.83 -8.21
N ASP A 161 -0.13 -2.63 -7.32
CA ASP A 161 -0.52 -1.29 -6.87
C ASP A 161 0.12 -0.99 -5.51
N TYR A 162 0.95 0.03 -5.48
CA TYR A 162 1.69 0.45 -4.29
C TYR A 162 0.94 1.49 -3.46
N ASP A 163 -0.04 2.17 -4.05
CA ASP A 163 -0.86 3.19 -3.40
C ASP A 163 -2.30 2.69 -3.33
N VAL A 164 -2.56 1.82 -2.36
CA VAL A 164 -3.78 1.02 -2.31
C VAL A 164 -4.93 1.83 -1.73
N ASP A 165 -6.04 1.91 -2.46
CA ASP A 165 -7.31 2.47 -2.00
C ASP A 165 -8.32 1.35 -1.70
N VAL A 166 -8.99 1.42 -0.54
CA VAL A 166 -9.99 0.40 -0.15
C VAL A 166 -11.24 1.01 0.50
N GLU A 167 -12.38 0.43 0.15
CA GLU A 167 -13.68 0.70 0.78
C GLU A 167 -14.09 -0.53 1.62
N PRO A 168 -14.03 -0.45 2.95
CA PRO A 168 -14.34 -1.59 3.79
C PRO A 168 -15.85 -1.83 3.87
N LYS A 169 -16.23 -3.07 4.17
CA LYS A 169 -17.62 -3.45 4.34
C LYS A 169 -18.11 -3.07 5.73
N TYR A 170 -19.23 -2.35 5.79
CA TYR A 170 -19.91 -2.01 7.04
C TYR A 170 -21.15 -2.85 7.26
N SER A 171 -21.33 -3.33 8.49
CA SER A 171 -22.55 -3.99 8.96
C SER A 171 -23.34 -3.05 9.86
N ARG A 172 -24.67 -3.04 9.74
CA ARG A 172 -25.53 -2.24 10.63
C ARG A 172 -25.74 -2.99 11.94
N MET A 173 -25.30 -2.41 13.05
CA MET A 173 -25.70 -2.85 14.38
C MET A 173 -27.19 -2.53 14.57
N ARG A 174 -28.03 -3.56 14.78
CA ARG A 174 -29.39 -3.36 15.27
C ARG A 174 -29.30 -3.22 16.79
N PRO A 175 -29.68 -2.08 17.39
CA PRO A 175 -29.69 -1.97 18.85
C PRO A 175 -30.76 -2.92 19.42
N GLY A 176 -30.35 -3.92 20.21
CA GLY A 176 -31.25 -4.65 21.11
C GLY A 176 -31.98 -5.89 20.58
N ILE A 177 -31.34 -6.76 19.79
CA ILE A 177 -31.78 -8.16 19.67
C ILE A 177 -30.61 -9.05 20.06
N ASP A 178 -30.70 -9.60 21.26
CA ASP A 178 -29.90 -10.72 21.71
C ASP A 178 -30.22 -11.88 20.75
N GLU A 179 -29.29 -12.28 19.89
CA GLU A 179 -29.52 -13.40 18.97
C GLU A 179 -29.55 -14.71 19.78
N GLU A 180 -30.74 -15.09 20.26
CA GLU A 180 -31.07 -16.51 20.45
C GLU A 180 -31.12 -17.18 19.06
N PRO A 181 -30.68 -18.45 18.95
CA PRO A 181 -30.63 -19.15 17.67
C PRO A 181 -32.05 -19.50 17.22
N ASP A 182 -32.66 -18.65 16.40
CA ASP A 182 -33.99 -18.92 15.87
C ASP A 182 -33.90 -19.86 14.66
N ASP A 183 -33.93 -21.15 14.96
CA ASP A 183 -34.39 -22.19 14.05
C ASP A 183 -35.81 -21.85 13.59
N LYS A 184 -35.90 -21.21 12.40
CA LYS A 184 -36.95 -21.30 11.35
C LYS A 184 -37.28 -19.91 10.75
N ILE A 185 -36.70 -19.62 9.60
CA ILE A 185 -37.30 -18.67 8.65
C ILE A 185 -37.91 -19.49 7.50
N PRO A 186 -39.24 -19.41 7.25
CA PRO A 186 -39.82 -19.96 6.04
C PRO A 186 -39.41 -19.10 4.84
N SER A 187 -39.00 -19.77 3.77
CA SER A 187 -38.65 -19.16 2.50
C SER A 187 -39.83 -18.39 1.89
N ASN A 188 -39.67 -17.08 1.71
CA ASN A 188 -40.12 -16.40 0.50
C ASN A 188 -39.65 -14.95 0.51
N ASP A 189 -38.65 -14.66 -0.32
CA ASP A 189 -38.49 -13.37 -1.00
C ASP A 189 -37.71 -13.64 -2.30
N GLU A 190 -38.46 -13.97 -3.35
CA GLU A 190 -37.96 -14.20 -4.72
C GLU A 190 -37.57 -12.88 -5.43
N ASN A 191 -36.79 -12.01 -4.78
CA ASN A 191 -36.18 -10.86 -5.44
C ASN A 191 -34.67 -10.69 -5.17
N PHE A 192 -34.01 -11.69 -4.60
CA PHE A 192 -32.55 -11.74 -4.41
C PHE A 192 -31.80 -12.55 -5.49
N LYS A 193 -32.34 -12.63 -6.71
CA LYS A 193 -31.66 -13.24 -7.85
C LYS A 193 -31.68 -12.34 -9.08
N LYS A 194 -30.81 -11.32 -9.05
CA LYS A 194 -30.00 -10.86 -10.21
C LYS A 194 -29.16 -9.66 -9.81
N GLU A 195 -27.88 -9.90 -9.57
CA GLU A 195 -26.70 -9.16 -10.05
C GLU A 195 -25.52 -9.57 -9.17
N LYS A 196 -24.76 -10.57 -9.64
CA LYS A 196 -23.49 -10.44 -10.38
C LYS A 196 -22.33 -10.24 -9.42
N ASN A 197 -21.39 -11.18 -9.50
CA ASN A 197 -20.06 -11.14 -8.90
C ASN A 197 -19.50 -9.72 -8.95
N PHE A 198 -19.41 -9.05 -7.79
CA PHE A 198 -18.61 -7.85 -7.66
C PHE A 198 -17.18 -8.32 -7.40
N SER A 199 -16.53 -8.72 -8.50
CA SER A 199 -15.08 -8.64 -8.61
C SER A 199 -14.67 -7.21 -8.32
N GLN A 200 -13.51 -7.05 -7.70
CA GLN A 200 -12.75 -5.79 -7.67
C GLN A 200 -12.91 -5.09 -9.02
N THR A 201 -13.64 -3.98 -9.03
CA THR A 201 -13.76 -3.13 -10.21
C THR A 201 -12.88 -1.92 -9.95
N SER A 202 -11.64 -2.04 -10.38
CA SER A 202 -10.80 -0.91 -10.71
C SER A 202 -11.48 -0.12 -11.83
N ASN A 203 -11.84 1.13 -11.55
CA ASN A 203 -11.95 2.19 -12.56
C ASN A 203 -12.10 3.56 -11.87
N TYR A 204 -10.96 4.17 -11.55
CA TYR A 204 -10.83 5.62 -11.55
C TYR A 204 -9.48 6.01 -12.16
N LYS A 205 -9.45 6.12 -13.50
CA LYS A 205 -8.39 6.85 -14.19
C LYS A 205 -8.71 8.34 -14.10
N ASP A 206 -8.28 8.99 -13.01
CA ASP A 206 -8.02 10.42 -13.08
C ASP A 206 -6.56 10.65 -13.48
N ASN A 207 -6.41 11.35 -14.59
CA ASN A 207 -5.13 11.63 -15.21
C ASN A 207 -4.50 12.82 -14.48
N GLN A 208 -3.95 12.58 -13.29
CA GLN A 208 -2.95 13.47 -12.74
C GLN A 208 -1.61 12.75 -12.77
N LYS A 209 -0.76 13.22 -13.68
CA LYS A 209 0.65 12.89 -13.77
C LYS A 209 1.33 13.30 -12.46
N LEU A 210 1.27 12.41 -11.47
CA LEU A 210 1.97 12.56 -10.20
C LEU A 210 3.47 12.55 -10.55
N LYS A 211 4.12 13.65 -10.21
CA LYS A 211 5.56 13.82 -10.39
C LYS A 211 6.24 12.87 -9.43
N THR A 212 6.81 11.79 -9.95
CA THR A 212 7.85 11.04 -9.25
C THR A 212 8.94 12.03 -8.84
N GLY A 213 9.40 11.94 -7.59
CA GLY A 213 10.43 12.78 -6.99
C GLY A 213 11.82 12.55 -7.59
N ASP A 214 11.89 12.38 -8.90
CA ASP A 214 13.10 12.15 -9.66
C ASP A 214 13.72 13.51 -9.88
N TYR A 215 14.69 13.89 -9.04
CA TYR A 215 15.51 15.08 -9.31
C TYR A 215 16.51 14.76 -10.44
N TYR A 216 16.00 14.45 -11.62
CA TYR A 216 16.74 14.40 -12.87
C TYR A 216 16.70 15.80 -13.47
N ASN A 217 17.71 16.62 -13.16
CA ASN A 217 17.84 17.92 -13.80
C ASN A 217 18.80 17.80 -15.01
N PRO A 218 18.27 17.75 -16.25
CA PRO A 218 19.06 17.53 -17.47
C PRO A 218 20.05 18.67 -17.73
N GLU A 219 19.86 19.84 -17.13
CA GLU A 219 20.77 20.97 -17.25
C GLU A 219 22.14 20.66 -16.62
N TYR A 220 22.19 19.88 -15.52
CA TYR A 220 23.48 19.49 -14.91
C TYR A 220 24.28 18.54 -15.81
N TRP A 221 23.60 17.59 -16.47
CA TRP A 221 24.25 16.68 -17.41
C TRP A 221 24.74 17.41 -18.66
N LEU A 222 23.96 18.39 -19.14
CA LEU A 222 24.35 19.24 -20.25
C LEU A 222 25.58 20.10 -19.88
N LEU A 223 25.59 20.69 -18.68
CA LEU A 223 26.75 21.44 -18.16
C LEU A 223 27.99 20.54 -18.02
N LEU A 224 27.84 19.30 -17.52
CA LEU A 224 28.94 18.34 -17.43
C LEU A 224 29.49 17.95 -18.81
N MET A 225 28.63 17.73 -19.81
CA MET A 225 29.05 17.48 -21.19
C MET A 225 29.80 18.67 -21.79
N ILE A 226 29.31 19.89 -21.58
CA ILE A 226 29.96 21.12 -22.06
C ILE A 226 31.34 21.30 -21.41
N MET A 227 31.45 21.10 -20.10
CA MET A 227 32.72 21.21 -19.37
C MET A 227 33.74 20.17 -19.85
N SER A 228 33.30 18.94 -20.12
CA SER A 228 34.13 17.88 -20.72
C SER A 228 34.72 18.29 -22.08
N ILE A 229 33.89 18.84 -22.96
CA ILE A 229 34.31 19.28 -24.31
C ILE A 229 35.30 20.44 -24.23
N ILE A 230 35.09 21.42 -23.35
CA ILE A 230 36.00 22.56 -23.16
C ILE A 230 37.38 22.07 -22.71
N ILE A 231 37.43 21.14 -21.74
CA ILE A 231 38.68 20.56 -21.25
C ILE A 231 39.42 19.82 -22.38
N PHE A 232 38.69 19.07 -23.21
CA PHE A 232 39.28 18.35 -24.36
C PHE A 232 39.87 19.31 -25.41
N ILE A 233 39.19 20.41 -25.71
CA ILE A 233 39.68 21.44 -26.65
C ILE A 233 40.92 22.14 -26.10
N MET A 234 40.95 22.46 -24.80
CA MET A 234 42.11 23.08 -24.15
C MET A 234 43.34 22.18 -24.22
N PHE A 235 43.18 20.87 -23.99
CA PHE A 235 44.28 19.90 -24.05
C PHE A 235 44.83 19.73 -25.48
N ASN A 236 43.97 19.70 -26.50
CA ASN A 236 44.41 19.63 -27.89
C ASN A 236 45.09 20.92 -28.38
N ARG A 237 44.70 22.10 -27.87
CA ARG A 237 45.40 23.36 -28.19
C ARG A 237 46.78 23.46 -27.54
N GLU A 238 46.99 22.84 -26.38
CA GLU A 238 48.28 22.84 -25.69
C GLU A 238 49.30 21.91 -26.38
N ASN A 239 48.85 20.79 -26.96
CA ASN A 239 49.69 19.86 -27.73
C ASN A 239 50.11 20.37 -29.13
N ILE A 240 49.48 21.41 -29.68
CA ILE A 240 49.81 21.96 -31.01
C ILE A 240 50.86 23.09 -30.92
N ARG A 241 51.17 23.59 -29.72
CA ARG A 241 52.15 24.67 -29.51
C ARG A 241 53.56 24.20 -29.14
N HIS A 242 53.89 22.94 -29.40
CA HIS A 242 55.24 22.38 -29.27
C HIS A 242 55.86 22.05 -30.62
#